data_AF-H9F581-F1
#
_entry.id   AF-H9F581-F1
#
_cell.length_a   1.000
_cell.length_b   1.000
_cell.length_c   1.000
_cell.angle_alpha   90.00
_cell.angle_beta   90.00
_cell.angle_gamma   90.00
#
_symmetry.space_group_name_H-M   'P 1'
#
loop_
_entity.id
_entity.type
_entity.pdbx_description
1 polymer ?
#
loop_
_entity_poly.entity_id
_entity_poly.type
_entity_poly.pdbx_seq_one_letter_code
_entity_poly.pdbx_strand_id
1 'polypeptide(L)'
;ATSQKFVQETELSQRIRDWEDTVQPLLQEQEQHVPFDIHTYGDQVVSRFPQLNEWCPFAELVAGQPAFEVCRSMLASLQLANDYTVEITQQPGLETAVDTMSLRLLTYQRAHKRFQTYTAPSMAQP
;
A
#
# COMPACT_ATOMS: atom_id res chain seq x y z
N ALA A 1 -13.10 0.15 50.15
CA ALA A 1 -13.55 0.84 48.92
C ALA A 1 -12.44 1.69 48.29
N THR A 2 -11.72 2.51 49.06
CA THR A 2 -10.68 3.43 48.55
C THR A 2 -9.42 2.73 48.02
N SER A 3 -8.90 1.68 48.68
CA SER A 3 -7.72 0.94 48.19
C SER A 3 -7.96 0.18 46.89
N GLN A 4 -9.15 -0.38 46.66
CA GLN A 4 -9.45 -1.09 45.41
C GLN A 4 -9.49 -0.13 44.21
N LYS A 5 -10.05 1.08 44.40
CA LYS A 5 -10.00 2.12 43.36
C LYS A 5 -8.56 2.55 43.07
N PHE A 6 -7.75 2.75 44.10
CA PHE A 6 -6.35 3.14 43.96
C PHE A 6 -5.51 2.06 43.25
N VAL A 7 -5.72 0.77 43.57
CA VAL A 7 -5.05 -0.35 42.90
C VAL A 7 -5.46 -0.43 41.42
N GLN A 8 -6.74 -0.27 41.10
CA GLN A 8 -7.21 -0.22 39.71
C GLN A 8 -6.65 0.97 38.94
N GLU A 9 -6.57 2.14 39.56
CA GLU A 9 -5.92 3.34 38.98
C GLU A 9 -4.43 3.09 38.71
N THR A 10 -3.72 2.39 39.60
CA THR A 10 -2.31 2.03 39.39
C THR A 10 -2.10 0.99 38.30
N GLU A 11 -2.95 -0.04 38.21
CA GLU A 11 -2.87 -1.06 37.15
C GLU A 11 -3.16 -0.46 35.77
N LEU A 12 -4.17 0.42 35.69
CA LEU A 12 -4.47 1.14 34.46
C LEU A 12 -3.30 2.05 34.06
N SER A 13 -2.73 2.80 35.01
CA SER A 13 -1.58 3.68 34.76
C SER A 13 -0.35 2.89 34.28
N GLN A 14 -0.11 1.70 34.82
CA GLN A 14 0.96 0.83 34.37
C GLN A 14 0.73 0.37 32.92
N ARG A 15 -0.48 -0.08 32.58
CA ARG A 15 -0.81 -0.49 31.20
C ARG A 15 -0.68 0.64 30.20
N ILE A 16 -1.07 1.86 30.58
CA ILE A 16 -0.89 3.04 29.74
C ILE A 16 0.59 3.28 29.49
N ARG A 17 1.42 3.25 30.54
CA ARG A 17 2.87 3.42 30.39
C ARG A 17 3.50 2.33 29.52
N ASP A 18 3.14 1.07 29.73
CA ASP A 18 3.65 -0.05 28.93
C ASP A 18 3.27 0.11 27.44
N TRP A 19 2.05 0.59 27.17
CA TRP A 19 1.60 0.91 25.83
C TRP A 19 2.35 2.11 25.23
N GLU A 20 2.56 3.19 26.00
CA GLU A 20 3.34 4.36 25.59
C GLU A 20 4.78 3.99 25.25
N ASP A 21 5.45 3.22 26.13
CA ASP A 21 6.82 2.74 25.94
C ASP A 21 6.95 1.86 24.68
N THR A 22 5.87 1.17 24.29
CA THR A 22 5.81 0.34 23.06
C THR A 22 5.54 1.18 21.81
N VAL A 23 4.57 2.10 21.87
CA VAL A 23 4.08 2.83 20.69
C VAL A 23 4.93 4.04 20.35
N GLN A 24 5.47 4.75 21.34
CA GLN A 24 6.26 5.95 21.12
C GLN A 24 7.48 5.74 20.19
N PRO A 25 8.32 4.70 20.33
CA PRO A 25 9.42 4.48 19.39
C PRO A 25 8.93 4.16 17.97
N LEU A 26 7.81 3.43 17.83
CA LEU A 26 7.21 3.12 16.52
C LEU A 26 6.69 4.40 15.84
N LEU A 27 6.05 5.30 16.59
CA LEU A 27 5.59 6.59 16.07
C LEU A 27 6.76 7.46 15.61
N GLN A 28 7.82 7.54 16.42
CA GLN A 28 9.03 8.29 16.07
C GLN A 28 9.70 7.75 14.80
N GLU A 29 9.74 6.43 14.62
CA GLU A 29 10.21 5.81 13.37
C GLU A 29 9.32 6.20 12.19
N GLN A 30 7.99 6.10 12.33
CA GLN A 30 7.06 6.45 11.25
C GLN A 30 7.10 7.93 10.88
N GLU A 31 7.35 8.83 11.84
CA GLU A 31 7.53 10.27 11.60
C GLU A 31 8.79 10.59 10.77
N GLN A 32 9.81 9.71 10.78
CA GLN A 32 10.99 9.86 9.94
C GLN A 32 10.75 9.44 8.48
N HIS A 33 9.71 8.64 8.23
CA HIS A 33 9.40 8.17 6.89
C HIS A 33 8.78 9.28 6.04
N VAL A 34 9.07 9.26 4.74
CA VAL A 34 8.44 10.16 3.77
C VAL A 34 6.92 9.94 3.79
N PRO A 35 6.09 11.02 3.70
CA PRO A 35 4.65 10.88 3.58
C PRO A 35 4.26 9.94 2.43
N PHE A 36 3.24 9.13 2.66
CA PHE A 36 2.75 8.24 1.61
C PHE A 36 2.00 9.01 0.53
N ASP A 37 2.48 8.94 -0.71
CA ASP A 37 1.83 9.49 -1.89
C ASP A 37 1.50 8.36 -2.87
N ILE A 38 0.20 8.05 -3.02
CA ILE A 38 -0.27 6.91 -3.82
C ILE A 38 0.17 6.97 -5.28
N HIS A 39 0.32 8.17 -5.85
CA HIS A 39 0.70 8.35 -7.25
C HIS A 39 2.21 8.15 -7.45
N THR A 40 3.02 8.64 -6.52
CA THR A 40 4.47 8.46 -6.52
C THR A 40 4.84 6.98 -6.41
N TYR A 41 4.22 6.25 -5.47
CA TYR A 41 4.41 4.81 -5.37
C TYR A 41 3.87 4.07 -6.60
N GLY A 42 2.76 4.52 -7.17
CA GLY A 42 2.25 3.98 -8.43
C GLY A 42 3.27 4.11 -9.57
N ASP A 43 3.86 5.28 -9.74
CA ASP A 43 4.91 5.53 -10.73
C ASP A 43 6.15 4.65 -10.50
N GLN A 44 6.57 4.50 -9.23
CA GLN A 44 7.69 3.64 -8.87
C GLN A 44 7.41 2.17 -9.22
N VAL A 45 6.23 1.65 -8.89
CA VAL A 45 5.82 0.28 -9.26
C VAL A 45 5.83 0.11 -10.78
N VAL A 46 5.22 1.03 -11.54
CA VAL A 46 5.21 1.00 -13.01
C VAL A 46 6.64 1.02 -13.59
N SER A 47 7.55 1.79 -13.00
CA SER A 47 8.94 1.90 -13.47
C SER A 47 9.78 0.63 -13.32
N ARG A 48 9.35 -0.31 -12.46
CA ARG A 48 10.05 -1.57 -12.19
C ARG A 48 9.63 -2.70 -13.12
N PHE A 49 8.57 -2.53 -13.91
CA PHE A 49 8.19 -3.55 -14.90
C PHE A 49 9.19 -3.58 -16.06
N PRO A 50 9.67 -4.77 -16.46
CA PRO A 50 10.58 -4.89 -17.59
C PRO A 50 9.89 -4.56 -18.92
N GLN A 51 8.60 -4.91 -19.05
CA GLN A 51 7.84 -4.75 -20.28
C GLN A 51 6.33 -4.73 -20.06
N LEU A 52 5.59 -4.30 -21.09
CA LEU A 52 4.13 -4.34 -21.13
C LEU A 52 3.63 -5.77 -21.36
N ASN A 53 2.46 -6.06 -20.82
CA ASN A 53 1.67 -7.27 -21.05
C ASN A 53 2.35 -8.59 -20.65
N GLU A 54 3.39 -8.53 -19.82
CA GLU A 54 4.00 -9.70 -19.19
C GLU A 54 3.63 -9.79 -17.71
N TRP A 55 3.39 -11.02 -17.23
CA TRP A 55 3.17 -11.30 -15.82
C TRP A 55 4.50 -11.29 -15.06
N CYS A 56 4.57 -10.49 -14.00
CA CYS A 56 5.72 -10.41 -13.10
C CYS A 56 5.25 -10.66 -11.66
N PRO A 57 5.92 -11.54 -10.89
CA PRO A 57 5.65 -11.72 -9.47
C PRO A 57 5.80 -10.41 -8.69
N PHE A 58 4.89 -10.15 -7.76
CA PHE A 58 4.97 -8.91 -6.97
C PHE A 58 6.26 -8.84 -6.14
N ALA A 59 6.73 -9.95 -5.56
CA ALA A 59 8.00 -9.99 -4.84
C ALA A 59 9.21 -9.59 -5.68
N GLU A 60 9.22 -9.86 -6.99
CA GLU A 60 10.32 -9.40 -7.86
C GLU A 60 10.31 -7.88 -7.99
N LEU A 61 9.13 -7.27 -8.09
CA LEU A 61 8.98 -5.80 -8.19
C LEU A 61 9.34 -5.08 -6.89
N VAL A 62 9.27 -5.75 -5.73
CA VAL A 62 9.62 -5.16 -4.43
C VAL A 62 10.87 -5.77 -3.79
N ALA A 63 11.63 -6.55 -4.56
CA ALA A 63 12.84 -7.20 -4.07
C ALA A 63 13.83 -6.18 -3.48
N GLY A 64 14.33 -6.46 -2.29
CA GLY A 64 15.28 -5.60 -1.57
C GLY A 64 14.68 -4.35 -0.92
N GLN A 65 13.36 -4.15 -0.99
CA GLN A 65 12.69 -3.05 -0.29
C GLN A 65 12.41 -3.42 1.18
N PRO A 66 12.46 -2.45 2.11
CA PRO A 66 12.05 -2.67 3.49
C PRO A 66 10.53 -2.94 3.58
N ALA A 67 10.09 -3.61 4.64
CA ALA A 67 8.71 -4.07 4.78
C ALA A 67 7.66 -2.94 4.63
N PHE A 68 7.94 -1.74 5.14
CA PHE A 68 7.02 -0.61 5.01
C PHE A 68 6.86 -0.12 3.55
N GLU A 69 7.92 -0.20 2.74
CA GLU A 69 7.88 0.11 1.30
C GLU A 69 7.12 -0.95 0.50
N VAL A 70 7.22 -2.23 0.92
CA VAL A 70 6.46 -3.33 0.32
C VAL A 70 4.96 -3.10 0.49
N CYS A 71 4.51 -2.79 1.70
CA CYS A 71 3.09 -2.50 1.98
C CYS A 71 2.56 -1.30 1.18
N ARG A 72 3.36 -0.24 1.07
CA ARG A 72 3.01 0.96 0.29
C ARG A 72 2.95 0.66 -1.20
N SER A 73 3.88 -0.13 -1.72
CA SER A 73 3.88 -0.60 -3.12
C SER A 73 2.67 -1.49 -3.42
N MET A 74 2.27 -2.33 -2.46
CA MET A 74 1.07 -3.18 -2.59
C MET A 74 -0.19 -2.32 -2.71
N LEU A 75 -0.37 -1.33 -1.82
CA LEU A 75 -1.50 -0.40 -1.89
C LEU A 75 -1.53 0.38 -3.21
N ALA A 76 -0.39 0.86 -3.70
CA ALA A 76 -0.29 1.51 -5.00
C ALA A 76 -0.67 0.58 -6.15
N SER A 77 -0.29 -0.70 -6.08
CA SER A 77 -0.64 -1.70 -7.09
C SER A 77 -2.14 -1.93 -7.18
N LEU A 78 -2.85 -1.94 -6.05
CA LEU A 78 -4.31 -2.02 -6.01
C LEU A 78 -4.96 -0.79 -6.65
N GLN A 79 -4.44 0.40 -6.38
CA GLN A 79 -4.93 1.63 -7.03
C GLN A 79 -4.68 1.61 -8.55
N LEU A 80 -3.49 1.18 -8.98
CA LEU A 80 -3.16 1.04 -10.41
C LEU A 80 -4.10 0.03 -11.10
N ALA A 81 -4.52 -1.02 -10.40
CA ALA A 81 -5.47 -2.01 -10.92
C ALA A 81 -6.87 -1.43 -11.08
N ASN A 82 -7.34 -0.66 -10.09
CA ASN A 82 -8.60 0.08 -10.20
C ASN A 82 -8.60 1.03 -11.40
N ASP A 83 -7.45 1.64 -11.67
CA ASP A 83 -7.25 2.49 -12.83
C ASP A 83 -7.15 1.71 -14.15
N TYR A 84 -7.03 0.38 -14.14
CA TYR A 84 -6.74 -0.44 -15.32
C TYR A 84 -5.36 -0.12 -15.95
N THR A 85 -4.40 0.29 -15.11
CA THR A 85 -3.00 0.48 -15.50
C THR A 85 -2.23 -0.84 -15.38
N VAL A 86 -2.56 -1.64 -14.37
CA VAL A 86 -2.06 -3.01 -14.19
C VAL A 86 -3.23 -3.98 -14.07
N GLU A 87 -3.00 -5.25 -14.36
CA GLU A 87 -3.87 -6.35 -13.96
C GLU A 87 -3.24 -7.14 -12.83
N ILE A 88 -4.09 -7.71 -11.99
CA ILE A 88 -3.70 -8.55 -10.86
C ILE A 88 -4.17 -9.96 -11.14
N THR A 89 -3.28 -10.92 -10.92
CA THR A 89 -3.63 -12.33 -10.79
C THR A 89 -3.02 -12.89 -9.52
N GLN A 90 -3.53 -14.05 -9.12
CA GLN A 90 -3.05 -14.72 -7.93
C GLN A 90 -3.04 -16.23 -8.16
N GLN A 91 -1.95 -16.86 -7.74
CA GLN A 91 -1.90 -18.32 -7.66
C GLN A 91 -2.75 -18.82 -6.47
N PRO A 92 -3.31 -20.04 -6.54
CA PRO A 92 -3.99 -20.65 -5.40
C PRO A 92 -3.08 -20.73 -4.16
N GLY A 93 -3.67 -20.72 -2.96
CA GLY A 93 -2.92 -20.84 -1.70
C GLY A 93 -2.56 -19.50 -1.06
N LEU A 94 -3.43 -18.49 -1.12
CA LEU A 94 -3.25 -17.26 -0.33
C LEU A 94 -3.13 -17.57 1.16
N GLU A 95 -3.92 -18.54 1.62
CA GLU A 95 -3.93 -19.01 3.00
C GLU A 95 -2.58 -19.61 3.44
N THR A 96 -1.74 -20.03 2.48
CA THR A 96 -0.45 -20.69 2.74
C THR A 96 0.77 -19.83 2.36
N ALA A 97 0.64 -18.88 1.43
CA ALA A 97 1.72 -17.97 1.05
C ALA A 97 1.22 -16.57 0.65
N VAL A 98 1.83 -15.54 1.25
CA VAL A 98 1.54 -14.12 0.98
C VAL A 98 2.04 -13.69 -0.40
N ASP A 99 3.01 -14.42 -0.97
CA ASP A 99 3.70 -14.07 -2.22
C ASP A 99 3.13 -14.78 -3.46
N THR A 100 1.80 -14.91 -3.51
CA THR A 100 1.10 -15.57 -4.63
C THR A 100 0.61 -14.57 -5.69
N MET A 101 0.77 -13.27 -5.44
CA MET A 101 0.31 -12.20 -6.31
C MET A 101 1.27 -11.96 -7.46
N SER A 102 0.73 -11.80 -8.66
CA SER A 102 1.47 -11.36 -9.85
C SER A 102 0.74 -10.20 -10.52
N LEU A 103 1.53 -9.30 -11.12
CA LEU A 103 1.05 -8.11 -11.78
C LEU A 103 1.40 -8.15 -13.27
N ARG A 104 0.54 -7.56 -14.10
CA ARG A 104 0.82 -7.33 -15.51
C ARG A 104 0.57 -5.88 -15.86
N LEU A 105 1.59 -5.18 -16.34
CA LEU A 105 1.46 -3.78 -16.75
C LEU A 105 0.74 -3.70 -18.11
N LEU A 106 -0.39 -2.99 -18.16
CA LEU A 106 -1.19 -2.84 -19.38
C LEU A 106 -0.82 -1.60 -20.19
N THR A 107 -0.41 -0.53 -19.50
CA THR A 107 -0.06 0.75 -20.14
C THR A 107 0.88 1.57 -19.28
N TYR A 108 1.77 2.35 -19.92
CA TYR A 108 2.56 3.39 -19.24
C TYR A 108 1.77 4.69 -19.05
N GLN A 109 0.58 4.82 -19.64
CA GLN A 109 -0.21 6.04 -19.57
C GLN A 109 -0.95 6.14 -18.24
N ARG A 110 -0.57 7.15 -17.44
CA ARG A 110 -1.21 7.45 -16.16
C ARG A 110 -2.71 7.69 -16.31
N ALA A 111 -3.49 7.12 -15.40
CA ALA A 111 -4.95 7.22 -15.39
C ALA A 111 -5.46 8.66 -15.40
N HIS A 112 -4.90 9.52 -14.53
CA HIS A 112 -5.30 10.92 -14.47
C HIS A 112 -5.05 11.68 -15.80
N LYS A 113 -4.08 11.26 -16.62
CA LYS A 113 -3.90 11.81 -17.97
C LYS A 113 -4.93 11.29 -18.95
N ARG A 114 -5.37 10.03 -18.84
CA ARG A 114 -6.46 9.47 -19.67
C ARG A 114 -7.77 10.22 -19.43
N PHE A 115 -8.07 10.55 -18.18
CA PHE A 115 -9.31 11.24 -17.83
C PHE A 115 -9.29 12.75 -18.12
N GLN A 116 -8.10 13.39 -18.17
CA GLN A 116 -8.00 14.82 -18.53
C GLN A 116 -8.47 15.12 -19.95
N THR A 117 -8.27 14.19 -20.89
CA THR A 117 -8.71 14.35 -22.29
C THR A 117 -10.04 13.65 -22.58
N TYR A 118 -10.66 13.04 -21.57
CA TYR A 118 -11.92 12.33 -21.75
C TYR A 118 -13.07 13.31 -21.98
N THR A 119 -13.66 13.26 -23.18
CA THR A 119 -14.94 13.90 -23.47
C THR A 119 -15.99 12.80 -23.47
N ALA A 120 -17.00 12.91 -22.60
CA ALA A 120 -18.08 11.93 -22.56
C ALA A 120 -18.73 11.80 -23.95
N PRO A 121 -19.12 10.60 -24.41
CA PRO A 121 -19.75 10.42 -25.72
C PRO A 121 -21.00 11.29 -25.93
N SER A 122 -21.68 11.67 -24.86
CA SER A 122 -22.80 12.61 -24.87
C SER A 122 -22.43 14.07 -25.18
N MET A 123 -21.15 14.43 -25.00
CA MET A 123 -20.60 15.76 -25.19
C MET A 123 -19.80 15.89 -26.49
N ALA A 124 -19.48 14.78 -27.16
CA ALA A 124 -18.90 14.80 -28.50
C ALA A 124 -20.02 15.10 -29.51
N GLN A 125 -20.04 16.30 -30.08
CA GLN A 125 -20.94 16.64 -31.18
C GLN A 125 -20.64 15.77 -32.41
N PRO A 126 -21.67 15.42 -33.22
CA PRO A 126 -21.52 14.58 -34.40
C PRO A 126 -20.64 15.20 -35.50
#